data_AF-A0A1A8KT66-F1
#
_entry.id   AF-A0A1A8KT66-F1
#
_cell.length_a   1.000
_cell.length_b   1.000
_cell.length_c   1.000
_cell.angle_alpha   90.00
_cell.angle_beta   90.00
_cell.angle_gamma   90.00
#
_symmetry.space_group_name_H-M   'P 1'
#
loop_
_entity.id
_entity.type
_entity.pdbx_description
1 polymer ?
#
loop_
_entity_poly.entity_id
_entity_poly.type
_entity_poly.pdbx_seq_one_letter_code
_entity_poly.pdbx_strand_id
1 'polypeptide(L)'
;MDSIAAGRDSSSSPNSKQELSYPSTNLKPNQVGETVLYGIPIVSLVIDGQERLCLAQISNTLLKNYSYNEIHNRRVALGITCVQCTPVQL
;
A
#
# COMPACT_ATOMS: atom_id res chain seq x y z
N MET A 1 60.79 13.70 -9.10
CA MET A 1 61.07 12.91 -7.89
C MET A 1 59.90 13.12 -6.94
N ASP A 2 59.34 12.02 -6.42
CA ASP A 2 58.37 11.91 -5.30
C ASP A 2 57.01 12.64 -5.39
N SER A 3 55.84 12.11 -5.00
CA SER A 3 55.47 10.91 -4.24
C SER A 3 53.92 10.70 -4.26
N ILE A 4 53.45 9.43 -4.30
CA ILE A 4 52.39 8.76 -3.49
C ILE A 4 51.05 9.51 -3.17
N ALA A 5 49.81 8.98 -3.23
CA ALA A 5 49.29 7.69 -2.78
C ALA A 5 47.89 7.38 -3.37
N ALA A 6 47.56 6.09 -3.44
CA ALA A 6 46.19 5.57 -3.51
C ALA A 6 45.45 5.77 -2.17
N GLY A 7 44.15 6.02 -2.21
CA GLY A 7 43.29 6.06 -1.03
C GLY A 7 41.81 6.22 -1.36
N ARG A 8 41.13 5.10 -1.60
CA ARG A 8 39.67 4.99 -1.43
C ARG A 8 39.40 5.15 0.06
N ASP A 9 38.57 6.11 0.45
CA ASP A 9 37.88 6.04 1.73
C ASP A 9 36.38 6.05 1.51
N SER A 10 35.77 5.08 2.18
CA SER A 10 34.36 4.77 2.19
C SER A 10 33.71 5.51 3.36
N SER A 11 32.40 5.70 3.28
CA SER A 11 31.50 6.01 4.40
C SER A 11 31.58 7.44 4.93
N SER A 12 30.49 8.12 5.26
CA SER A 12 29.26 7.64 5.87
C SER A 12 28.18 8.70 5.72
N SER A 13 27.00 8.29 5.26
CA SER A 13 25.78 9.08 5.38
C SER A 13 25.29 9.03 6.83
N PRO A 14 24.79 10.15 7.37
CA PRO A 14 23.67 10.04 8.30
C PRO A 14 22.66 11.14 8.01
N ASN A 15 21.54 10.78 7.38
CA ASN A 15 20.32 11.46 7.75
C ASN A 15 19.17 10.47 7.74
N SER A 16 18.89 9.94 8.93
CA SER A 16 17.70 9.19 9.26
C SER A 16 16.46 10.01 8.91
N LYS A 17 15.94 9.81 7.71
CA LYS A 17 14.51 9.87 7.50
C LYS A 17 14.04 8.43 7.51
N GLN A 18 13.51 8.00 8.66
CA GLN A 18 12.64 6.85 8.74
C GLN A 18 11.40 7.17 7.90
N GLU A 19 11.55 7.05 6.58
CA GLU A 19 10.45 6.71 5.70
C GLU A 19 9.85 5.43 6.27
N LEU A 20 8.55 5.48 6.61
CA LEU A 20 7.78 4.26 6.82
C LEU A 20 7.94 3.44 5.53
N SER A 21 8.89 2.51 5.54
CA SER A 21 9.09 1.56 4.46
C SER A 21 7.97 0.55 4.59
N TYR A 22 6.81 0.88 4.02
CA TYR A 22 5.91 -0.14 3.53
C TYR A 22 6.78 -1.05 2.64
N PRO A 23 6.74 -2.37 2.79
CA PRO A 23 7.53 -3.24 1.95
C PRO A 23 7.06 -3.05 0.51
N SER A 24 7.80 -2.23 -0.24
CA SER A 24 7.71 -2.14 -1.70
C SER A 24 8.33 -3.39 -2.28
N THR A 25 7.73 -4.54 -1.96
CA THR A 25 7.94 -5.76 -2.71
C THR A 25 7.61 -5.43 -4.17
N ASN A 26 8.42 -5.93 -5.10
CA ASN A 26 8.19 -5.80 -6.52
C ASN A 26 6.91 -6.60 -6.87
N LEU A 27 5.75 -6.00 -6.61
CA LEU A 27 4.47 -6.69 -6.65
C LEU A 27 4.01 -6.73 -8.11
N LYS A 28 3.81 -7.95 -8.61
CA LYS A 28 3.23 -8.14 -9.94
C LYS A 28 1.81 -7.57 -9.95
N PRO A 29 1.40 -6.91 -11.04
CA PRO A 29 0.01 -6.49 -11.19
C PRO A 29 -0.92 -7.70 -11.09
N ASN A 30 -2.05 -7.54 -10.39
CA ASN A 30 -3.03 -8.58 -10.09
C ASN A 30 -2.55 -9.71 -9.16
N GLN A 31 -1.45 -9.49 -8.42
CA GLN A 31 -1.14 -10.39 -7.31
C GLN A 31 -2.19 -10.21 -6.20
N VAL A 32 -2.81 -11.31 -5.82
CA VAL A 32 -3.72 -11.39 -4.67
C VAL A 32 -2.87 -11.52 -3.40
N GLY A 33 -3.16 -10.67 -2.42
CA GLY A 33 -2.53 -10.64 -1.11
C GLY A 33 -3.56 -10.48 0.00
N GLU A 34 -3.07 -10.30 1.21
CA GLU A 34 -3.86 -10.10 2.41
C GLU A 34 -3.16 -9.10 3.30
N THR A 35 -3.90 -8.11 3.80
CA THR A 35 -3.43 -7.08 4.73
C THR A 35 -4.33 -7.07 5.96
N VAL A 36 -3.73 -7.01 7.14
CA VAL A 36 -4.49 -6.94 8.41
C VAL A 36 -4.89 -5.50 8.70
N LEU A 37 -6.20 -5.24 8.70
CA LEU A 37 -6.78 -3.94 9.01
C LEU A 37 -7.59 -4.03 10.30
N TYR A 38 -7.18 -3.29 11.34
CA TYR A 38 -7.78 -3.36 12.69
C TYR A 38 -7.89 -4.78 13.25
N GLY A 39 -6.88 -5.62 13.00
CA GLY A 39 -6.86 -7.02 13.43
C GLY A 39 -7.72 -7.97 12.58
N ILE A 40 -8.37 -7.46 11.52
CA ILE A 40 -9.14 -8.27 10.58
C ILE A 40 -8.31 -8.46 9.30
N PRO A 41 -8.09 -9.70 8.84
CA PRO A 41 -7.50 -9.93 7.52
C PRO A 41 -8.43 -9.44 6.40
N ILE A 42 -7.92 -8.60 5.51
CA ILE A 42 -8.61 -8.06 4.33
C ILE A 42 -7.83 -8.41 3.07
N VAL A 43 -8.52 -8.94 2.06
CA VAL A 43 -7.92 -9.24 0.76
C VAL A 43 -7.42 -7.96 0.11
N SER A 44 -6.19 -8.00 -0.37
CA SER A 44 -5.57 -6.92 -1.13
C SER A 44 -5.22 -7.36 -2.55
N LEU A 45 -5.19 -6.39 -3.46
CA LEU A 45 -4.77 -6.59 -4.84
C LEU A 45 -3.89 -5.42 -5.27
N VAL A 46 -2.84 -5.71 -6.03
CA VAL A 46 -1.94 -4.69 -6.55
C VAL A 46 -2.42 -4.23 -7.92
N ILE A 47 -2.83 -2.97 -8.00
CA ILE A 47 -3.29 -2.28 -9.21
C ILE A 47 -2.42 -1.04 -9.39
N ASP A 48 -1.80 -0.90 -10.56
CA ASP A 48 -0.91 0.22 -10.91
C ASP A 48 0.26 0.42 -9.92
N GLY A 49 0.78 -0.68 -9.35
CA GLY A 49 1.86 -0.65 -8.36
C GLY A 49 1.44 -0.21 -6.97
N GLN A 50 0.13 0.01 -6.75
CA GLN A 50 -0.44 0.34 -5.45
C GLN A 50 -1.25 -0.83 -4.90
N GLU A 51 -1.04 -1.16 -3.63
CA GLU A 51 -1.89 -2.12 -2.92
C GLU A 51 -3.26 -1.48 -2.64
N ARG A 52 -4.33 -2.17 -3.05
CA ARG A 52 -5.72 -1.78 -2.83
C ARG A 52 -6.46 -2.86 -2.08
N LEU A 53 -7.31 -2.47 -1.14
CA LEU A 53 -8.06 -3.38 -0.27
C LEU A 53 -9.47 -3.62 -0.82
N CYS A 54 -10.02 -4.80 -0.56
CA CYS A 54 -11.38 -5.16 -0.96
C CYS A 54 -12.43 -4.37 -0.17
N LEU A 55 -13.10 -3.41 -0.84
CA LEU A 55 -14.14 -2.59 -0.22
C LEU A 55 -15.34 -3.43 0.27
N ALA A 56 -15.72 -4.47 -0.47
CA ALA A 56 -16.84 -5.33 -0.08
C ALA A 56 -16.55 -6.05 1.25
N GLN A 57 -15.31 -6.52 1.43
CA GLN A 57 -14.90 -7.17 2.68
C GLN A 57 -14.84 -6.18 3.84
N ILE A 58 -14.31 -4.97 3.62
CA ILE A 58 -14.32 -3.89 4.63
C ILE A 58 -15.77 -3.53 5.00
N SER A 59 -16.66 -3.41 4.01
CA SER A 59 -18.09 -3.10 4.21
C SER A 59 -18.78 -4.14 5.09
N ASN A 60 -18.49 -5.42 4.88
CA ASN A 60 -19.14 -6.52 5.60
C ASN A 60 -18.54 -6.81 6.98
N THR A 61 -17.37 -6.26 7.29
CA THR A 61 -16.66 -6.51 8.55
C THR A 61 -16.66 -5.26 9.43
N LEU A 62 -15.85 -4.28 9.06
CA LEU A 62 -15.60 -3.07 9.84
C LEU A 62 -16.74 -2.07 9.77
N LEU A 63 -17.46 -2.02 8.64
CA LEU A 63 -18.52 -1.05 8.40
C LEU A 63 -19.92 -1.68 8.32
N LYS A 64 -20.10 -2.90 8.87
CA LYS A 64 -21.34 -3.69 8.74
C LYS A 64 -22.61 -3.01 9.24
N ASN A 65 -22.48 -2.03 10.12
CA ASN A 65 -23.59 -1.29 10.72
C ASN A 65 -23.97 -0.03 9.91
N TYR A 66 -23.28 0.25 8.82
CA TYR A 66 -23.56 1.37 7.93
C TYR A 66 -24.11 0.85 6.61
N SER A 67 -25.12 1.53 6.09
CA SER A 67 -25.62 1.26 4.75
C SER A 67 -24.57 1.58 3.68
N TYR A 68 -24.65 0.90 2.54
CA TYR A 68 -23.80 1.19 1.39
C TYR A 68 -23.88 2.67 0.97
N ASN A 69 -25.07 3.29 1.10
CA ASN A 69 -25.28 4.71 0.81
C ASN A 69 -24.52 5.63 1.77
N GLU A 70 -24.51 5.33 3.07
CA GLU A 70 -23.73 6.08 4.05
C GLU A 70 -22.23 5.98 3.78
N ILE A 71 -21.75 4.76 3.51
CA ILE A 71 -20.35 4.50 3.16
C ILE A 71 -19.99 5.28 1.88
N HIS A 72 -20.87 5.28 0.87
CA HIS A 72 -20.70 6.03 -0.37
C HIS A 72 -20.58 7.54 -0.13
N ASN A 73 -21.49 8.11 0.64
CA ASN A 73 -21.49 9.56 0.92
C ASN A 73 -20.23 9.98 1.67
N ARG A 74 -19.77 9.16 2.63
CA ARG A 74 -18.55 9.44 3.38
C ARG A 74 -17.30 9.35 2.50
N ARG A 75 -17.14 8.33 1.65
CA ARG A 75 -15.98 8.26 0.73
C ARG A 75 -15.94 9.45 -0.25
N VAL A 76 -17.11 9.90 -0.75
CA VAL A 76 -17.20 11.04 -1.67
C VAL A 76 -16.79 12.33 -0.97
N ALA A 77 -17.28 12.56 0.25
CA ALA A 77 -16.91 13.72 1.06
C ALA A 77 -15.41 13.74 1.41
N LEU A 78 -14.79 12.56 1.57
CA LEU A 78 -13.36 12.41 1.83
C LEU A 78 -12.49 12.41 0.55
N GLY A 79 -13.10 12.49 -0.64
CA GLY A 79 -12.38 12.44 -1.92
C GLY A 79 -11.74 11.08 -2.24
N ILE A 80 -12.21 10.00 -1.62
CA ILE A 80 -11.68 8.66 -1.84
C ILE A 80 -12.35 8.05 -3.07
N THR A 81 -11.54 7.77 -4.11
CA THR A 81 -11.99 7.10 -5.33
C THR A 81 -11.72 5.60 -5.25
N CYS A 82 -12.75 4.80 -5.56
CA CYS A 82 -12.62 3.34 -5.63
C CYS A 82 -12.42 2.91 -7.07
N VAL A 83 -11.48 1.99 -7.29
CA VAL A 83 -11.34 1.29 -8.58
C VAL A 83 -12.37 0.16 -8.62
N GLN A 84 -13.03 -0.02 -9.76
CA GLN A 84 -13.85 -1.21 -9.98
C GLN A 84 -12.96 -2.39 -10.33
N CYS A 85 -13.18 -3.52 -9.65
CA CYS A 85 -12.54 -4.77 -10.02
C CYS A 85 -12.95 -5.17 -11.44
N THR A 86 -11.98 -5.62 -12.22
CA THR A 86 -12.23 -6.26 -13.51
C THR A 86 -12.70 -7.71 -13.31
N PRO A 87 -13.33 -8.36 -14.30
CA PRO A 87 -13.85 -9.73 -14.15
C PRO A 87 -12.82 -10.78 -13.75
N VAL A 88 -11.52 -10.54 -13.99
CA VAL A 88 -10.43 -11.45 -13.57
C VAL A 88 -10.06 -11.30 -12.08
N GLN A 89 -10.58 -10.26 -11.42
CA GLN A 89 -10.30 -9.90 -10.02
C GLN A 89 -11.52 -10.11 -9.09
N LEU A 90 -12.67 -10.49 -9.65
CA LEU A 90 -13.91 -10.82 -8.93
C LEU A 90 -13.92 -12.31 -8.58
#